data_AF-A0AAD5TXQ1-F1
#
_entry.id   AF-A0AAD5TXQ1-F1
#
_cell.length_a   1.000
_cell.length_b   1.000
_cell.length_c   1.000
_cell.angle_alpha   90.00
_cell.angle_beta   90.00
_cell.angle_gamma   90.00
#
_symmetry.space_group_name_H-M   'P 1'
#
loop_
_entity.id
_entity.type
_entity.pdbx_description
1 polymer ?
#
loop_
_entity_poly.entity_id
_entity_poly.type
_entity_poly.pdbx_seq_one_letter_code
_entity_poly.pdbx_strand_id
1 'polypeptide(L)'
;MSYEWGKVGLESKVANLIQHSNQVDIHKPYAELWMGTHPNAPSKLKNGELLSSILTKDILGEKVFEKFEKKLPFLLKILSIKKALSIQAHPDK
;
A
#
# COMPACT_ATOMS: atom_id res chain seq x y z
N MET A 1 5.11 -3.90 -3.37
CA MET A 1 6.21 -4.55 -2.62
C MET A 1 6.43 -5.95 -3.15
N SER A 2 7.70 -6.34 -3.32
CA SER A 2 8.12 -7.63 -3.87
C SER A 2 8.77 -8.46 -2.76
N TYR A 3 7.97 -9.30 -2.10
CA TYR A 3 8.47 -10.25 -1.11
C TYR A 3 8.38 -11.68 -1.65
N GLU A 4 9.33 -12.54 -1.29
CA GLU A 4 9.49 -13.91 -1.80
C GLU A 4 8.31 -14.86 -1.54
N TRP A 5 7.42 -14.50 -0.62
CA TRP A 5 6.20 -15.25 -0.34
C TRP A 5 5.06 -14.93 -1.31
N GLY A 6 5.19 -13.86 -2.11
CA GLY A 6 4.16 -13.37 -3.01
C GLY A 6 3.95 -14.26 -4.24
N LYS A 7 2.76 -14.16 -4.85
CA LYS A 7 2.51 -14.73 -6.20
C LYS A 7 3.38 -14.04 -7.24
N VAL A 8 3.79 -14.79 -8.26
CA VAL A 8 4.76 -14.35 -9.28
C VAL A 8 4.03 -13.81 -10.51
N GLY A 9 4.51 -12.69 -11.04
CA GLY A 9 3.97 -12.10 -12.27
C GLY A 9 2.45 -11.93 -12.24
N LEU A 10 1.81 -12.23 -13.36
CA LEU A 10 0.37 -12.06 -13.56
C LEU A 10 -0.52 -13.03 -12.78
N GLU A 11 0.05 -14.03 -12.08
CA GLU A 11 -0.71 -14.79 -11.07
C GLU A 11 -1.04 -13.94 -9.83
N SER A 12 -0.30 -12.85 -9.62
CA SER A 12 -0.52 -11.95 -8.51
C SER A 12 -1.64 -10.97 -8.80
N LYS A 13 -2.62 -10.88 -7.87
CA LYS A 13 -3.64 -9.84 -7.94
C LYS A 13 -3.01 -8.45 -7.78
N VAL A 14 -1.92 -8.34 -7.02
CA VAL A 14 -1.16 -7.08 -6.89
C VAL A 14 -0.58 -6.68 -8.26
N ALA A 15 0.07 -7.61 -8.97
CA ALA A 15 0.60 -7.32 -10.32
C ALA A 15 -0.48 -6.87 -11.29
N ASN A 16 -1.62 -7.59 -11.33
CA ASN A 16 -2.75 -7.24 -12.19
C ASN A 16 -3.34 -5.85 -11.89
N LEU A 17 -3.29 -5.40 -10.64
CA LEU A 17 -3.79 -4.06 -10.28
C LEU A 17 -2.81 -2.98 -10.73
N ILE A 18 -1.51 -3.17 -10.48
CA ILE A 18 -0.50 -2.14 -10.79
C ILE A 18 -0.14 -2.07 -12.28
N GLN A 19 -0.41 -3.11 -13.08
CA GLN A 19 -0.03 -3.13 -14.50
C GLN A 19 -0.62 -1.96 -15.32
N HIS A 20 -1.72 -1.38 -14.86
CA HIS A 20 -2.34 -0.20 -15.48
C HIS A 20 -1.55 1.09 -15.26
N SER A 21 -0.61 1.10 -14.33
CA SER A 21 0.16 2.28 -13.93
C SER A 21 1.67 2.05 -13.98
N ASN A 22 2.12 0.79 -14.02
CA ASN A 22 3.51 0.39 -13.92
C ASN A 22 3.78 -0.82 -14.81
N GLN A 23 5.00 -0.94 -15.34
CA GLN A 23 5.44 -2.17 -16.00
C GLN A 23 5.56 -3.31 -14.98
N VAL A 24 5.10 -4.49 -15.37
CA VAL A 24 5.17 -5.71 -14.55
C VAL A 24 6.22 -6.64 -15.14
N ASP A 25 7.23 -6.96 -14.35
CA ASP A 25 8.15 -8.08 -14.58
C ASP A 25 7.44 -9.40 -14.25
N ILE A 26 7.27 -10.27 -15.24
CA ILE A 26 6.53 -11.54 -15.09
C ILE A 26 7.24 -12.58 -14.22
N HIS A 27 8.53 -12.41 -13.92
CA HIS A 27 9.31 -13.35 -13.13
C HIS A 27 9.46 -12.93 -11.67
N LYS A 28 9.03 -11.71 -11.30
CA LYS A 28 9.12 -11.21 -9.92
C LYS A 28 7.89 -11.55 -9.09
N PRO A 29 8.06 -11.77 -7.77
CA PRO A 29 6.94 -11.83 -6.86
C PRO A 29 6.34 -10.44 -6.61
N TYR A 30 5.01 -10.37 -6.56
CA TYR A 30 4.26 -9.17 -6.17
C TYR A 30 3.39 -9.52 -4.97
N ALA A 31 3.87 -9.16 -3.79
CA ALA A 31 3.35 -9.64 -2.52
C ALA A 31 2.31 -8.69 -1.92
N GLU A 32 2.64 -7.40 -1.82
CA GLU A 32 1.77 -6.40 -1.20
C GLU A 32 1.61 -5.15 -2.07
N LEU A 33 0.37 -4.67 -2.20
CA LEU A 33 0.05 -3.32 -2.64
C LEU A 33 -0.39 -2.51 -1.42
N TRP A 34 0.30 -1.40 -1.15
CA TRP A 34 -0.01 -0.51 -0.03
C TRP A 34 -0.72 0.72 -0.56
N MET A 35 -1.82 1.07 0.09
CA MET A 35 -2.61 2.25 -0.23
C MET A 35 -2.74 3.11 1.02
N GLY A 36 -2.22 4.33 0.95
CA GLY A 36 -2.28 5.29 2.04
C GLY A 36 -1.04 6.17 2.11
N THR A 37 -0.71 6.61 3.32
CA THR A 37 0.31 7.64 3.59
C THR A 37 1.54 7.10 4.32
N HIS A 38 1.72 5.79 4.31
CA HIS A 38 2.87 5.18 4.98
C HIS A 38 4.19 5.56 4.28
N PRO A 39 5.20 6.08 5.00
CA PRO A 39 6.43 6.63 4.40
C PRO A 39 7.24 5.61 3.59
N ASN A 40 7.25 4.33 4.01
CA ASN A 40 8.00 3.27 3.30
C ASN A 40 7.42 2.91 1.91
N ALA A 41 6.16 3.24 1.63
CA ALA A 41 5.52 2.95 0.35
C ALA A 41 4.46 4.03 0.06
N PRO A 42 4.87 5.26 -0.25
CA PRO A 42 3.95 6.39 -0.37
C PRO A 42 3.09 6.24 -1.63
N SER A 43 1.77 6.41 -1.48
CA SER A 43 0.87 6.47 -2.63
C SER A 43 1.04 7.79 -3.38
N LYS A 44 0.98 7.72 -4.71
CA LYS A 44 1.05 8.89 -5.62
C LYS A 44 -0.24 9.04 -6.39
N LEU A 45 -0.65 10.28 -6.61
CA LEU A 45 -1.72 10.64 -7.53
C LEU A 45 -1.24 10.49 -8.98
N LYS A 46 -2.17 10.53 -9.94
CA LYS A 46 -1.86 10.42 -11.37
C LYS A 46 -0.92 11.52 -11.87
N ASN A 47 -0.93 12.69 -11.23
CA ASN A 47 -0.04 13.82 -11.54
C ASN A 47 1.35 13.71 -10.86
N GLY A 48 1.61 12.62 -10.12
CA GLY A 48 2.89 12.36 -9.47
C GLY A 48 3.02 12.90 -8.04
N GLU A 49 2.09 13.73 -7.57
CA GLU A 49 2.09 14.22 -6.19
C GLU A 49 1.83 13.11 -5.18
N LEU A 50 2.34 13.26 -3.95
CA LEU A 50 2.09 12.31 -2.88
C LEU A 50 0.64 12.44 -2.38
N LEU A 51 0.00 11.32 -2.01
CA LEU A 51 -1.30 11.37 -1.36
C LEU A 51 -1.28 12.27 -0.11
N SER A 52 -0.20 12.21 0.68
CA SER A 52 -0.06 13.03 1.87
C SER A 52 0.03 14.55 1.61
N SER A 53 0.44 15.00 0.41
CA SER A 53 0.53 16.45 0.14
C SER A 53 -0.85 17.08 0.01
N ILE A 54 -1.83 16.33 -0.47
CA ILE A 54 -3.20 16.81 -0.70
C ILE A 54 -4.11 16.65 0.53
N LEU A 55 -3.70 15.92 1.58
CA LEU A 55 -4.56 15.70 2.74
C LEU A 55 -4.70 16.99 3.56
N THR A 56 -5.92 17.51 3.59
CA THR A 56 -6.32 18.71 4.34
C THR A 56 -7.35 18.37 5.42
N LYS A 57 -7.66 19.34 6.28
CA LYS A 57 -8.71 19.25 7.30
C LYS A 57 -10.08 18.93 6.66
N ASP A 58 -10.36 19.44 5.47
CA ASP A 58 -11.63 19.21 4.77
C ASP A 58 -11.73 17.79 4.19
N ILE A 59 -10.61 17.21 3.75
CA ILE A 59 -10.56 15.84 3.19
C ILE A 59 -10.62 14.79 4.29
N LEU A 60 -9.88 15.00 5.39
CA LEU A 60 -9.80 14.03 6.49
C LEU A 60 -10.92 14.23 7.53
N GLY A 61 -11.50 15.41 7.59
CA GLY A 61 -12.33 15.85 8.70
C GLY A 61 -11.48 16.33 9.89
N GLU A 62 -12.02 17.29 10.64
CA GLU A 62 -11.38 17.96 11.77
C GLU A 62 -10.74 17.00 12.78
N LYS A 63 -11.54 16.07 13.32
CA LYS A 63 -11.10 15.15 14.38
C LYS A 63 -9.93 14.26 13.96
N VAL A 64 -9.91 13.82 12.70
CA VAL A 64 -8.85 12.97 12.18
C VAL A 64 -7.60 13.79 11.90
N PHE A 65 -7.76 14.97 11.28
CA PHE A 65 -6.66 15.86 10.98
C PHE A 65 -5.93 16.35 12.24
N GLU A 66 -6.66 16.71 13.30
CA GLU A 66 -6.03 17.17 14.56
C GLU A 66 -5.24 16.07 15.27
N LYS A 67 -5.67 14.82 15.13
CA LYS A 67 -5.03 13.68 15.81
C LYS A 67 -3.91 13.02 15.00
N PHE A 68 -4.03 12.98 13.68
CA PHE A 68 -3.14 12.24 12.78
C PHE A 68 -2.47 13.12 11.72
N GLU A 69 -2.72 14.43 11.73
CA GLU A 69 -2.19 15.41 10.78
C GLU A 69 -2.49 15.02 9.33
N LYS A 70 -1.49 15.06 8.45
CA LYS A 70 -1.60 14.68 7.03
C LYS A 70 -1.40 13.18 6.80
N LYS A 71 -1.86 12.33 7.73
CA LYS A 71 -1.75 10.87 7.65
C LYS A 71 -3.11 10.21 7.81
N LEU A 72 -3.26 9.08 7.15
CA LEU A 72 -4.43 8.22 7.33
C LEU A 72 -4.22 7.41 8.61
N PRO A 73 -5.26 7.24 9.45
CA PRO A 73 -5.17 6.47 10.69
C PRO A 73 -5.15 4.95 10.47
N PHE A 74 -5.00 4.51 9.22
CA PHE A 74 -4.94 3.11 8.82
C PHE A 74 -4.01 2.96 7.60
N LEU A 75 -3.57 1.73 7.38
CA LEU A 75 -2.86 1.32 6.17
C LEU A 75 -3.66 0.22 5.48
N LEU A 76 -4.18 0.50 4.29
CA LEU A 76 -4.88 -0.50 3.49
C LEU A 76 -3.86 -1.29 2.67
N LYS A 77 -4.00 -2.62 2.68
CA LYS A 77 -3.14 -3.52 1.90
C LYS A 77 -3.95 -4.51 1.10
N ILE A 78 -3.45 -4.85 -0.09
CA ILE A 78 -3.84 -6.06 -0.83
C ILE A 78 -2.65 -7.00 -0.81
N LEU A 79 -2.88 -8.23 -0.34
CA LEU A 79 -1.86 -9.27 -0.28
C LEU A 79 -2.13 -10.30 -1.38
N SER A 80 -1.09 -10.74 -2.09
CA SER A 80 -1.18 -11.84 -3.05
C SER A 80 -0.21 -12.94 -2.65
N ILE A 81 -0.75 -13.92 -1.91
CA ILE A 81 0.03 -14.90 -1.15
C ILE A 81 0.25 -16.17 -1.98
N LYS A 82 1.51 -16.63 -2.09
CA LYS A 82 1.92 -17.90 -2.70
C LYS A 82 2.47 -18.89 -1.69
N LYS A 83 3.25 -18.41 -0.71
CA LYS A 83 3.82 -19.21 0.38
C LYS A 83 3.20 -18.78 1.71
N ALA A 84 3.14 -19.70 2.66
CA ALA A 84 2.69 -19.39 4.01
C ALA A 84 3.54 -18.26 4.62
N LEU A 85 2.88 -17.36 5.33
CA LEU A 85 3.54 -16.29 6.08
C LEU A 85 3.96 -16.82 7.45
N SER A 86 4.91 -16.15 8.08
CA SER A 86 5.26 -16.40 9.48
C SER A 86 4.03 -16.24 10.38
N ILE A 87 3.92 -17.06 11.42
CA ILE A 87 2.99 -16.79 12.52
C ILE A 87 3.43 -15.49 13.19
N GLN A 88 2.50 -14.55 13.32
CA GLN A 88 2.77 -13.20 13.80
C GLN A 88 1.83 -12.84 14.94
N ALA A 89 2.35 -12.10 15.91
CA ALA A 89 1.58 -11.38 16.92
C ALA A 89 1.97 -9.91 16.86
N HIS A 90 0.99 -9.03 17.06
CA HIS A 90 1.24 -7.60 17.17
C HIS A 90 1.21 -7.20 18.64
N PRO A 91 2.15 -6.35 19.10
CA PRO A 91 2.12 -5.81 20.46
C PRO A 91 0.87 -4.96 20.68
N ASP A 92 0.47 -4.81 21.94
CA ASP A 92 -0.50 -3.80 22.34
C ASP A 92 0.14 -2.40 22.37
N LYS A 93 -0.65 -1.41 22.77
CA LYS A 93 -0.24 0.00 22.76
C LYS A 93 0.73 0.35 23.88
#